data_AF-A0A7J3WM97-F1
#
_entry.id   AF-A0A7J3WM97-F1
#
_cell.length_a   1.000
_cell.length_b   1.000
_cell.length_c   1.000
_cell.angle_alpha   90.00
_cell.angle_beta   90.00
_cell.angle_gamma   90.00
#
_symmetry.space_group_name_H-M   'P 1'
#
loop_
_entity.id
_entity.type
_entity.pdbx_description
1 polymer ?
#
loop_
_entity_poly.entity_id
_entity_poly.type
_entity_poly.pdbx_seq_one_letter_code
_entity_poly.pdbx_strand_id
1 'polypeptide(L)'
;MYERARYYLRLSRPRFWIYTAGTFVVGYCLAAQSWSAFYRPEYVIYLLYFFVPANILIYGVNDYWDATTDKGNPKKGEKEIRLASSQRSELSTVLAFVVVLSITLMVVQ
;
A
#
# COMPACT_ATOMS: atom_id res chain seq x y z
N MET A 1 9.71 16.57 -4.37
CA MET A 1 9.28 15.23 -4.84
C MET A 1 9.84 14.09 -3.99
N TYR A 2 11.16 14.03 -3.74
CA TYR A 2 11.78 12.95 -2.95
C TYR A 2 11.19 12.73 -1.55
N GLU A 3 10.84 13.81 -0.82
CA GLU A 3 10.26 13.67 0.51
C GLU A 3 8.86 13.03 0.51
N ARG A 4 8.04 13.35 -0.50
CA ARG A 4 6.71 12.75 -0.68
C ARG A 4 6.78 11.27 -1.04
N ALA A 5 7.67 10.90 -1.96
CA ALA A 5 7.89 9.49 -2.30
C ALA A 5 8.36 8.68 -1.08
N ARG A 6 9.29 9.24 -0.29
CA ARG A 6 9.77 8.63 0.96
C ARG A 6 8.65 8.50 1.99
N TYR A 7 7.76 9.51 2.08
CA TYR A 7 6.59 9.47 2.95
C TYR A 7 5.65 8.32 2.57
N TYR A 8 5.25 8.20 1.29
CA TYR A 8 4.35 7.13 0.85
C TYR A 8 4.97 5.74 0.98
N LEU A 9 6.27 5.61 0.71
CA LEU A 9 6.99 4.35 0.93
C LEU A 9 6.94 3.94 2.40
N ARG A 10 7.16 4.88 3.34
CA ARG A 10 7.03 4.60 4.78
C ARG A 10 5.58 4.31 5.18
N LEU A 11 4.61 5.02 4.61
CA LEU A 11 3.17 4.80 4.85
C LEU A 11 2.73 3.40 4.41
N SER A 12 3.29 2.88 3.32
CA SER A 12 3.05 1.51 2.86
C SER A 12 3.66 0.42 3.77
N ARG A 13 4.40 0.83 4.82
CA ARG A 13 5.06 -0.02 5.82
C ARG A 13 5.83 -1.20 5.20
N PRO A 14 7.03 -0.98 4.61
CA PRO A 14 7.77 -1.99 3.82
C PRO A 14 8.01 -3.32 4.53
N ARG A 15 8.07 -3.30 5.87
CA ARG A 15 8.18 -4.52 6.68
C ARG A 15 7.02 -5.50 6.48
N PHE A 16 5.83 -5.00 6.15
CA PHE A 16 4.62 -5.81 5.99
C PHE A 16 4.30 -6.16 4.54
N TRP A 17 5.12 -5.72 3.58
CA TRP A 17 4.94 -6.03 2.17
C TRP A 17 4.81 -7.53 1.88
N ILE A 18 5.50 -8.38 2.63
CA ILE A 18 5.46 -9.82 2.45
C ILE A 18 4.07 -10.42 2.67
N TYR A 19 3.22 -9.80 3.50
CA TYR A 19 1.87 -10.31 3.76
C TYR A 19 0.94 -10.13 2.56
N THR A 20 1.09 -9.03 1.82
CA THR A 20 0.25 -8.71 0.65
C THR A 20 0.90 -9.22 -0.63
N ALA A 21 2.11 -8.75 -0.95
CA ALA A 21 2.83 -9.15 -2.16
C ALA A 21 3.24 -10.62 -2.14
N GLY A 22 3.66 -11.16 -0.98
CA GLY A 22 4.01 -12.58 -0.86
C GLY A 22 2.81 -13.50 -1.12
N THR A 23 1.64 -13.16 -0.56
CA THR A 23 0.40 -13.92 -0.82
C THR A 23 0.00 -13.86 -2.29
N PHE A 24 0.13 -12.70 -2.93
CA PHE A 24 -0.08 -12.57 -4.38
C PHE A 24 0.85 -13.47 -5.19
N VAL A 25 2.16 -13.44 -4.90
CA VAL A 25 3.15 -14.27 -5.60
C VAL A 25 2.84 -15.75 -5.43
N VAL A 26 2.52 -16.19 -4.21
CA VAL A 26 2.15 -17.60 -3.96
C VAL A 26 0.92 -17.99 -4.77
N GLY A 27 -0.15 -17.18 -4.76
CA GLY A 27 -1.35 -17.45 -5.55
C GLY A 27 -1.07 -17.48 -7.05
N TYR A 28 -0.25 -16.55 -7.55
CA TYR A 28 0.16 -16.51 -8.95
C TYR A 28 0.96 -17.75 -9.35
N CYS A 29 1.91 -18.19 -8.51
CA CYS A 29 2.70 -19.40 -8.73
C CYS A 29 1.83 -20.65 -8.84
N LEU A 30 0.79 -20.76 -8.00
CA LEU A 30 -0.13 -21.90 -8.03
C LEU A 30 -0.98 -21.94 -9.31
N ALA A 31 -1.31 -20.79 -9.88
CA ALA A 31 -2.09 -20.68 -11.11
C ALA A 31 -1.23 -20.75 -12.39
N ALA A 32 0.05 -20.38 -12.29
CA ALA A 32 0.96 -20.28 -13.43
C ALA A 32 1.16 -21.65 -14.10
N GLN A 33 0.95 -21.69 -15.42
CA GLN A 33 1.16 -22.90 -16.23
C GLN A 33 2.61 -23.05 -16.71
N SER A 34 3.42 -21.98 -16.60
CA SER A 34 4.81 -21.95 -17.03
C SER A 34 5.56 -20.76 -16.43
N TRP A 35 6.90 -20.81 -16.49
CA TRP A 35 7.76 -19.70 -16.08
C TRP A 35 7.56 -18.43 -16.90
N SER A 36 7.04 -18.52 -18.13
CA SER A 36 6.80 -17.35 -18.96
C SER A 36 5.71 -16.43 -18.39
N ALA A 37 4.84 -16.95 -17.51
CA ALA A 37 3.82 -16.17 -16.81
C ALA A 37 4.43 -15.00 -16.01
N PHE A 38 5.59 -15.17 -15.40
CA PHE A 38 6.24 -14.14 -14.58
C PHE A 38 6.82 -12.96 -15.38
N TYR A 39 6.94 -13.09 -16.70
CA TYR A 39 7.38 -11.99 -17.56
C TYR A 39 6.22 -11.16 -18.11
N ARG A 40 4.97 -11.56 -17.81
CA ARG A 40 3.78 -10.84 -18.25
C ARG A 40 3.71 -9.46 -17.56
N PRO A 41 3.47 -8.37 -18.31
CA PRO A 41 3.34 -7.03 -17.72
C PRO A 41 2.32 -6.97 -16.57
N GLU A 42 1.23 -7.73 -16.69
CA GLU A 42 0.17 -7.85 -15.69
C GLU A 42 0.74 -8.30 -14.35
N TYR A 43 1.59 -9.34 -14.34
CA TYR A 43 2.24 -9.82 -13.10
C TYR A 43 3.02 -8.70 -12.40
N VAL A 44 3.81 -7.94 -13.16
CA VAL A 44 4.62 -6.84 -12.62
C VAL A 44 3.72 -5.71 -12.08
N ILE A 45 2.65 -5.35 -12.80
CA ILE A 45 1.70 -4.31 -12.37
C ILE A 45 1.04 -4.70 -11.05
N TYR A 46 0.51 -5.93 -10.94
CA TYR A 46 -0.13 -6.40 -9.71
C TYR A 46 0.87 -6.56 -8.57
N LEU A 47 2.09 -7.03 -8.85
CA LEU A 47 3.13 -7.15 -7.84
C LEU A 47 3.46 -5.78 -7.22
N LEU A 48 3.66 -4.75 -8.05
CA LEU A 48 3.91 -3.38 -7.58
C LEU A 48 2.70 -2.80 -6.85
N TYR A 49 1.48 -3.10 -7.31
CA TYR A 49 0.24 -2.71 -6.64
C TYR A 49 0.18 -3.28 -5.21
N PHE A 50 0.51 -4.56 -5.03
CA PHE A 50 0.51 -5.18 -3.70
C PHE A 50 1.66 -4.72 -2.81
N PHE A 51 2.77 -4.21 -3.36
CA PHE A 51 3.82 -3.59 -2.56
C PHE A 51 3.39 -2.24 -2.01
N VAL A 52 2.91 -1.31 -2.84
CA VAL A 52 2.74 0.09 -2.41
C VAL A 52 1.27 0.49 -2.29
N PRO A 53 0.47 0.60 -3.37
CA PRO A 53 -0.94 0.99 -3.27
C PRO A 53 -1.77 0.20 -2.26
N ALA A 54 -1.73 -1.13 -2.28
CA ALA A 54 -2.55 -1.95 -1.40
C ALA A 54 -2.23 -1.70 0.09
N ASN A 55 -0.95 -1.58 0.43
CA ASN A 55 -0.55 -1.28 1.80
C ASN A 55 -0.86 0.17 2.19
N ILE A 56 -0.79 1.14 1.26
CA ILE A 56 -1.26 2.51 1.51
C ILE A 56 -2.77 2.51 1.80
N LEU A 57 -3.57 1.70 1.08
CA LEU A 57 -4.99 1.60 1.36
C LEU A 57 -5.24 1.06 2.77
N ILE A 58 -4.61 -0.07 3.13
CA ILE A 58 -4.79 -0.71 4.44
C ILE A 58 -4.35 0.22 5.57
N TYR A 59 -3.09 0.70 5.52
CA TYR A 59 -2.50 1.45 6.62
C TYR A 59 -2.88 2.93 6.60
N GLY A 60 -3.13 3.51 5.43
CA GLY A 60 -3.60 4.88 5.30
C GLY A 60 -5.03 5.04 5.82
N VAL A 61 -5.91 4.06 5.57
CA VAL A 61 -7.23 4.02 6.24
C VAL A 61 -7.02 3.91 7.75
N ASN A 62 -6.23 2.95 8.22
CA ASN A 62 -5.98 2.81 9.66
C ASN A 62 -5.49 4.13 10.31
N ASP A 63 -4.45 4.75 9.74
CA ASP A 63 -3.86 5.99 10.26
C ASP A 63 -4.83 7.20 10.18
N TYR A 64 -5.78 7.21 9.24
CA TYR A 64 -6.76 8.29 9.10
C TYR A 64 -7.79 8.32 10.24
N TRP A 65 -8.21 7.13 10.70
CA TRP A 65 -9.20 6.97 11.76
C TRP A 65 -8.57 6.87 13.16
N ASP A 66 -7.34 6.37 13.29
CA ASP A 66 -6.64 6.26 14.58
C ASP A 66 -5.94 7.55 15.05
N ALA A 67 -6.00 8.63 14.25
CA ALA A 67 -5.30 9.89 14.49
C ALA A 67 -5.55 10.50 15.89
N THR A 68 -6.70 10.26 16.51
CA THR A 68 -7.01 10.72 17.88
C THR A 68 -6.39 9.83 18.95
N THR A 69 -6.41 8.51 18.75
CA THR A 69 -5.93 7.50 19.70
C THR A 69 -4.40 7.45 19.72
N ASP A 70 -3.77 7.72 18.59
CA ASP A 70 -2.32 7.70 18.42
C ASP A 70 -1.56 8.86 19.06
N LYS A 71 -2.27 9.89 19.53
CA LYS A 71 -1.65 11.03 20.24
C LYS A 71 -0.90 10.59 21.50
N GLY A 72 -1.34 9.52 22.16
CA GLY A 72 -0.74 8.99 23.39
C GLY A 72 0.19 7.78 23.21
N ASN A 73 0.33 7.22 22.01
CA ASN A 73 1.07 5.97 21.81
C ASN A 73 2.60 6.22 21.68
N PRO A 74 3.44 5.73 22.61
CA PRO A 74 4.89 5.91 22.55
C PRO A 74 5.55 5.17 21.38
N LYS A 75 4.85 4.23 20.73
CA LYS A 75 5.36 3.52 19.53
C LYS A 75 5.29 4.36 18.24
N LYS A 76 4.49 5.45 18.23
CA LYS A 76 4.34 6.35 17.07
C LYS A 76 5.40 7.47 17.11
N GLY A 77 6.28 7.52 16.11
CA GLY A 77 7.40 8.48 16.01
C GLY A 77 8.74 7.81 15.66
N GLU A 78 9.00 6.60 16.15
CA GLU A 78 10.22 5.85 15.84
C GLU A 78 10.07 4.88 14.66
N LYS A 79 8.95 4.14 14.61
CA LYS A 79 8.72 3.08 13.59
C LYS A 79 7.58 3.37 12.63
N GLU A 80 6.60 4.16 13.05
CA GLU A 80 5.40 4.50 12.26
C GLU A 80 5.23 6.01 12.16
N ILE A 81 4.75 6.49 11.01
CA ILE A 81 4.55 7.92 10.78
C ILE A 81 3.37 8.40 11.63
N ARG A 82 3.57 9.49 12.36
CA ARG A 82 2.47 10.23 12.98
C ARG A 82 1.81 11.09 11.91
N LEU A 83 0.53 10.83 11.64
CA LEU A 83 -0.23 11.67 10.72
C LEU A 83 -0.40 13.06 11.34
N ALA A 84 0.23 14.08 10.75
CA ALA A 84 -0.04 15.46 11.13
C ALA A 84 -1.44 15.85 10.64
N SER A 85 -2.14 16.69 11.40
CA SER A 85 -3.45 17.23 10.97
C SER A 85 -3.39 17.92 9.60
N SER A 86 -2.25 18.53 9.27
CA SER A 86 -1.97 19.15 7.96
C SER A 86 -1.87 18.15 6.80
N GLN A 87 -1.59 16.87 7.06
CA GLN A 87 -1.43 15.82 6.02
C GLN A 87 -2.72 15.06 5.74
N ARG A 88 -3.78 15.29 6.52
CA ARG A 88 -5.03 14.52 6.45
C ARG A 88 -5.77 14.69 5.11
N SER A 89 -5.76 15.91 4.56
CA SER A 89 -6.35 16.17 3.24
C SER A 89 -5.56 15.48 2.12
N GLU A 90 -4.23 15.52 2.19
CA GLU A 90 -3.36 14.85 1.20
C GLU A 90 -3.57 13.33 1.24
N LEU A 91 -3.62 12.74 2.43
CA LEU A 91 -3.92 11.32 2.61
C LEU A 91 -5.29 10.94 2.04
N SER A 92 -6.32 11.77 2.23
CA SER A 92 -7.66 11.51 1.68
C SER A 92 -7.64 11.44 0.16
N THR A 93 -6.96 12.38 -0.50
CA THR A 93 -6.81 12.39 -1.96
C THR A 93 -6.07 11.17 -2.47
N VAL A 94 -5.00 10.77 -1.78
CA VAL A 94 -4.23 9.57 -2.13
C VAL A 94 -5.06 8.31 -1.96
N LEU A 95 -5.81 8.19 -0.85
CA LEU A 95 -6.72 7.06 -0.63
C LEU A 95 -7.80 6.98 -1.70
N ALA A 96 -8.42 8.10 -2.08
CA ALA A 96 -9.40 8.13 -3.15
C ALA A 96 -8.80 7.68 -4.50
N PHE A 97 -7.61 8.17 -4.84
CA PHE A 97 -6.89 7.73 -6.03
C PHE A 97 -6.57 6.23 -6.00
N VAL A 98 -6.07 5.73 -4.86
CA VAL A 98 -5.75 4.30 -4.70
C VAL A 98 -7.01 3.45 -4.82
N VAL A 99 -8.15 3.87 -4.24
CA VAL A 99 -9.44 3.15 -4.40
C VAL A 99 -9.87 3.08 -5.87
N VAL A 100 -9.78 4.19 -6.62
CA VAL A 100 -10.10 4.20 -8.05
C VAL A 100 -9.15 3.27 -8.82
N LEU A 101 -7.85 3.30 -8.52
CA LEU A 101 -6.87 2.38 -9.09
C LEU A 101 -7.22 0.92 -8.78
N SER A 102 -7.55 0.60 -7.52
CA SER A 102 -7.96 -0.73 -7.08
C SER A 102 -9.18 -1.24 -7.85
N ILE A 103 -10.21 -0.41 -7.99
CA ILE A 103 -11.43 -0.74 -8.73
C ILE A 103 -11.11 -0.96 -10.21
N THR A 104 -10.28 -0.10 -10.80
CA THR A 104 -9.89 -0.21 -12.21
C THR A 104 -9.16 -1.52 -12.47
N LEU A 105 -8.17 -1.85 -11.64
CA LEU A 105 -7.44 -3.12 -11.75
C LEU A 105 -8.35 -4.32 -11.53
N MET A 106 -9.29 -4.25 -10.58
CA MET A 106 -10.26 -5.31 -10.34
C MET A 106 -11.16 -5.59 -11.55
N VAL A 107 -11.49 -4.57 -12.35
CA VAL A 107 -12.36 -4.70 -13.52
C VAL A 107 -11.59 -5.09 -14.79
N VAL A 108 -10.32 -4.71 -14.91
CA VAL A 108 -9.50 -4.91 -16.12
C VAL A 108 -8.69 -6.22 -16.11
N GLN A 109 -8.63 -6.93 -14.97
CA GLN A 109 -7.87 -8.17 -14.80
C GLN A 109 -8.32 -9.34 -15.68
#